data_AF-A0A9D2USC9-F1
#
_entry.id   AF-A0A9D2USC9-F1
#
_cell.length_a   1.000
_cell.length_b   1.000
_cell.length_c   1.000
_cell.angle_alpha   90.00
_cell.angle_beta   90.00
_cell.angle_gamma   90.00
#
_symmetry.space_group_name_H-M   'P 1'
#
loop_
_entity.id
_entity.type
_entity.pdbx_description
1 polymer ?
#
loop_
_entity_poly.entity_id
_entity_poly.type
_entity_poly.pdbx_seq_one_letter_code
_entity_poly.pdbx_strand_id
1 'polypeptide(L)'
;QAPQVLSPMLQFGIHAGQQAEMLTDTIRALLLKAYGYETKVFEFVALEHTSKNKMILATKRKDYTQPDQAVLAQIQALKEMYGIQKHSLELLLNNQWDQQGIGSKC
;
A
#
# COMPACT_ATOMS: atom_id res chain seq x y z
N GLN A 1 -11.48 3.48 -8.96
CA GLN A 1 -11.22 3.73 -10.40
C GLN A 1 -10.12 4.78 -10.49
N ALA A 2 -9.15 4.64 -11.40
CA ALA A 2 -8.02 5.57 -11.48
C ALA A 2 -8.47 6.99 -11.90
N PRO A 3 -7.77 8.06 -11.48
CA PRO A 3 -8.08 9.43 -11.87
C PRO A 3 -8.16 9.62 -13.40
N GLN A 4 -9.16 10.35 -13.87
CA GLN A 4 -9.39 10.59 -15.31
C GLN A 4 -8.19 11.24 -16.01
N VAL A 5 -7.48 12.13 -15.30
CA VAL A 5 -6.26 12.77 -15.81
C VAL A 5 -5.16 11.78 -16.16
N LEU A 6 -5.14 10.60 -15.52
CA LEU A 6 -4.14 9.55 -15.77
C LEU A 6 -4.59 8.54 -16.84
N SER A 7 -5.84 8.57 -17.30
CA SER A 7 -6.37 7.60 -18.27
C SER A 7 -5.52 7.42 -19.54
N PRO A 8 -5.00 8.49 -20.18
CA PRO A 8 -4.16 8.32 -21.38
C PRO A 8 -2.84 7.58 -21.12
N MET A 9 -2.32 7.63 -19.89
CA MET A 9 -1.10 6.90 -19.51
C MET A 9 -1.41 5.45 -19.12
N LEU A 10 -2.56 5.22 -18.49
CA LEU A 10 -2.96 3.92 -17.93
C LEU A 10 -3.73 3.04 -18.91
N GLN A 11 -4.02 3.52 -20.12
CA GLN A 11 -4.60 2.68 -21.18
C GLN A 11 -3.68 1.53 -21.59
N PHE A 12 -2.38 1.64 -21.32
CA PHE A 12 -1.40 0.59 -21.55
C PHE A 12 -1.36 -0.36 -20.33
N GLY A 13 -1.68 -1.64 -20.54
CA GLY A 13 -1.81 -2.63 -19.46
C GLY A 13 -0.57 -2.75 -18.56
N ILE A 14 0.64 -2.58 -19.12
CA ILE A 14 1.89 -2.58 -18.35
C ILE A 14 1.93 -1.41 -17.35
N HIS A 15 1.55 -0.21 -17.79
CA HIS A 15 1.54 0.97 -16.93
C HIS A 15 0.46 0.87 -15.85
N ALA A 16 -0.72 0.35 -16.21
CA ALA A 16 -1.78 0.10 -15.24
C ALA A 16 -1.35 -0.90 -14.15
N GLY A 17 -0.71 -2.01 -14.55
CA GLY A 17 -0.17 -2.99 -13.61
C GLY A 17 0.88 -2.40 -12.68
N GLN A 18 1.85 -1.67 -13.22
CA GLN A 18 2.90 -1.01 -12.43
C GLN A 18 2.33 0.02 -11.45
N GLN A 19 1.37 0.83 -11.89
CA GLN A 19 0.73 1.82 -11.02
C GLN A 19 -0.05 1.15 -9.88
N ALA A 20 -0.80 0.07 -10.17
CA ALA A 20 -1.56 -0.65 -9.16
C ALA A 20 -0.61 -1.26 -8.09
N GLU A 21 0.51 -1.83 -8.53
CA GLU A 21 1.56 -2.34 -7.64
C GLU A 21 2.16 -1.21 -6.78
N MET A 22 2.60 -0.11 -7.42
CA MET A 22 3.16 1.06 -6.73
C MET A 22 2.20 1.65 -5.70
N LEU A 23 0.92 1.81 -6.06
CA LEU A 23 -0.10 2.38 -5.19
C LEU A 23 -0.30 1.51 -3.94
N THR A 24 -0.40 0.19 -4.14
CA THR A 24 -0.61 -0.76 -3.05
C THR A 24 0.58 -0.76 -2.08
N ASP A 25 1.80 -0.82 -2.61
CA ASP A 25 3.01 -0.84 -1.78
C ASP A 25 3.25 0.50 -1.07
N THR A 26 2.91 1.62 -1.72
CA THR A 26 2.94 2.94 -1.10
C THR A 26 1.98 3.02 0.09
N ILE A 27 0.73 2.57 -0.07
CA ILE A 27 -0.25 2.59 1.03
C ILE A 27 0.24 1.71 2.19
N ARG A 28 0.78 0.52 1.92
CA ARG A 28 1.34 -0.36 2.96
C ARG A 28 2.50 0.29 3.72
N ALA A 29 3.44 0.90 2.99
CA ALA A 29 4.58 1.58 3.59
C ALA A 29 4.15 2.79 4.42
N LEU A 30 3.21 3.61 3.93
CA LEU A 30 2.67 4.74 4.67
C LEU A 30 1.90 4.30 5.92
N LEU A 31 1.11 3.23 5.86
CA LEU A 31 0.42 2.68 7.03
C LEU A 31 1.44 2.26 8.10
N LEU A 32 2.45 1.48 7.73
CA LEU A 32 3.51 1.10 8.68
C LEU A 32 4.20 2.34 9.26
N LYS A 33 4.50 3.34 8.43
CA LYS A 33 5.11 4.60 8.88
C LYS A 33 4.24 5.34 9.89
N ALA A 34 2.94 5.48 9.60
CA ALA A 34 1.99 6.12 10.49
C ALA A 34 1.93 5.42 11.85
N TYR A 35 1.99 4.09 11.85
CA TYR A 35 1.94 3.24 13.04
C TYR A 35 3.31 3.01 13.70
N GLY A 36 4.26 3.93 13.50
CA GLY A 36 5.50 3.98 14.28
C GLY A 36 6.66 3.15 13.73
N TYR A 37 6.57 2.66 12.50
CA TYR A 37 7.69 1.97 11.86
C TYR A 37 8.54 2.94 11.05
N GLU A 38 9.86 2.74 11.04
CA GLU A 38 10.71 3.25 9.98
C GLU A 38 10.57 2.29 8.78
N THR A 39 10.23 2.82 7.61
CA THR A 39 9.89 2.02 6.43
C THR A 39 10.80 2.31 5.25
N LYS A 40 11.26 1.27 4.56
CA LYS A 40 12.06 1.37 3.33
C LYS A 40 11.44 0.47 2.26
N VAL A 41 11.24 1.02 1.06
CA VAL A 41 10.76 0.28 -0.12
C VAL A 41 11.93 0.19 -1.10
N PHE A 42 12.27 -1.01 -1.54
CA PHE A 42 13.34 -1.21 -2.51
C PHE A 42 13.04 -2.38 -3.44
N GLU A 43 13.60 -2.32 -4.64
CA GLU A 43 13.55 -3.40 -5.61
C GLU A 43 14.77 -4.30 -5.45
N PHE A 44 14.57 -5.60 -5.59
CA PHE A 44 15.66 -6.55 -5.74
C PHE A 44 15.50 -7.33 -7.04
N VAL A 45 16.66 -7.61 -7.66
CA VAL A 45 16.77 -8.39 -8.88
C VAL A 45 17.54 -9.64 -8.52
N ALA A 46 16.92 -10.82 -8.67
CA ALA A 46 17.63 -12.07 -8.50
C ALA A 46 18.56 -12.32 -9.71
N LEU A 47 19.57 -13.17 -9.53
CA LEU A 47 20.54 -13.51 -10.59
C LEU A 47 19.92 -14.29 -11.76
N GLU A 48 18.77 -14.91 -11.53
CA GLU A 48 18.00 -15.67 -12.52
C GLU A 48 16.97 -14.73 -13.18
N HIS A 49 16.68 -14.92 -14.47
CA HIS A 49 15.77 -14.10 -15.31
C HIS A 49 14.31 -14.05 -14.81
N THR A 50 14.12 -13.52 -13.61
CA THR A 50 12.85 -13.34 -12.92
C THR A 50 12.50 -11.85 -12.95
N SER A 51 11.21 -11.56 -13.03
CA SER A 51 10.69 -10.20 -12.89
C SER A 51 11.15 -9.60 -11.55
N LYS A 52 11.47 -8.29 -11.54
CA LYS A 52 11.91 -7.58 -10.34
C LYS A 52 10.87 -7.70 -9.23
N ASN A 53 11.32 -7.94 -8.01
CA ASN A 53 10.45 -8.00 -6.83
C ASN A 53 10.65 -6.77 -5.96
N LYS A 54 9.57 -6.26 -5.36
CA LYS A 54 9.62 -5.19 -4.36
C LYS A 54 9.61 -5.76 -2.95
N MET A 55 10.37 -5.14 -2.05
CA MET A 55 10.39 -5.47 -0.64
C MET A 55 10.11 -4.22 0.19
N ILE A 56 9.24 -4.37 1.19
CA ILE A 56 8.98 -3.35 2.21
C ILE A 56 9.62 -3.83 3.50
N LEU A 57 10.68 -3.14 3.93
CA LEU A 57 11.30 -3.33 5.23
C LEU A 57 10.69 -2.35 6.22
N ALA A 58 10.30 -2.84 7.40
CA ALA A 58 9.72 -2.02 8.46
C ALA A 58 10.34 -2.35 9.83
N THR A 59 10.91 -1.35 10.51
CA THR A 59 11.50 -1.49 11.83
C THR A 59 10.72 -0.66 12.84
N LYS A 60 10.19 -1.29 13.89
CA LYS A 60 9.37 -0.60 14.89
C LYS A 60 10.22 0.37 15.72
N ARG A 61 9.80 1.63 15.81
CA ARG A 61 10.45 2.63 16.66
C ARG A 61 9.98 2.49 18.11
N LYS A 62 10.84 2.87 19.05
CA LYS A 62 10.59 2.74 20.50
C LYS A 62 9.69 3.85 21.06
N ASP A 63 9.60 4.97 20.37
CA ASP A 63 8.90 6.20 20.75
C ASP A 63 7.49 6.32 20.15
N TYR A 64 6.96 5.23 19.59
CA TYR A 64 5.60 5.20 19.07
C TYR A 64 4.57 5.30 20.20
N THR A 65 3.72 6.32 20.14
CA THR A 65 2.63 6.55 21.10
C THR A 65 1.27 6.51 20.41
N GLN A 66 1.14 7.13 19.25
CA GLN A 66 -0.09 7.20 18.47
C GLN A 66 0.20 7.31 16.97
N PRO A 67 -0.76 6.98 16.10
CA PRO A 67 -0.60 7.10 14.66
C PRO A 67 -0.33 8.54 14.22
N ASP A 68 0.62 8.71 13.30
CA ASP A 68 0.91 9.99 12.66
C ASP A 68 -0.25 10.43 11.75
N GLN A 69 -1.01 11.43 12.22
CA GLN A 69 -2.20 11.93 11.53
C GLN A 69 -1.88 12.56 10.17
N ALA A 70 -0.69 13.16 10.00
CA ALA A 70 -0.31 13.75 8.72
C ALA A 70 -0.08 12.65 7.67
N VAL A 71 0.50 11.52 8.07
CA VAL A 71 0.67 10.36 7.19
C VAL A 71 -0.67 9.68 6.88
N LEU A 72 -1.57 9.57 7.87
CA LEU A 72 -2.92 9.06 7.65
C LEU A 72 -3.71 9.91 6.66
N ALA A 73 -3.58 11.24 6.72
CA ALA A 73 -4.21 12.15 5.74
C ALA A 73 -3.69 11.90 4.30
N GLN A 74 -2.39 11.61 4.14
CA GLN A 74 -1.83 11.25 2.83
C GLN A 74 -2.41 9.94 2.29
N ILE A 75 -2.57 8.93 3.16
CA ILE A 75 -3.19 7.65 2.79
C ILE A 75 -4.64 7.88 2.35
N GLN A 76 -5.39 8.69 3.11
CA GLN A 76 -6.78 8.99 2.79
C GLN A 76 -6.90 9.72 1.44
N ALA A 77 -6.06 10.72 1.18
CA ALA A 77 -6.04 11.43 -0.10
C ALA A 77 -5.75 10.49 -1.29
N LEU A 78 -4.80 9.55 -1.13
CA LEU A 78 -4.53 8.53 -2.14
C LEU A 78 -5.74 7.60 -2.34
N LYS A 79 -6.38 7.16 -1.25
CA LYS A 79 -7.57 6.31 -1.32
C LYS A 79 -8.71 7.01 -2.04
N GLU A 80 -8.99 8.27 -1.73
CA GLU A 80 -10.03 9.07 -2.38
C GLU A 80 -9.74 9.26 -3.86
N MET A 81 -8.52 9.64 -4.20
CA MET A 81 -8.08 9.85 -5.58
C MET A 81 -8.31 8.60 -6.45
N TYR A 82 -8.11 7.40 -5.90
CA TYR A 82 -8.28 6.14 -6.62
C TYR A 82 -9.62 5.42 -6.33
N GLY A 83 -10.48 6.01 -5.50
CA GLY A 83 -11.74 5.40 -5.07
C GLY A 83 -11.57 4.09 -4.29
N ILE A 84 -10.50 3.96 -3.49
CA ILE A 84 -10.24 2.79 -2.63
C ILE A 84 -11.04 2.94 -1.34
N GLN A 85 -12.03 2.07 -1.14
CA GLN A 85 -12.89 2.11 0.05
C GLN A 85 -12.29 1.35 1.24
N LYS A 86 -11.68 0.19 0.98
CA LYS A 86 -11.16 -0.72 2.01
C LYS A 86 -9.72 -1.10 1.69
N HIS A 87 -8.88 -1.16 2.73
CA HIS A 87 -7.53 -1.67 2.62
C HIS A 87 -7.23 -2.64 3.76
N SER A 88 -6.74 -3.84 3.44
CA SER A 88 -6.68 -4.94 4.40
C SER A 88 -5.80 -4.66 5.62
N LEU A 89 -4.62 -4.08 5.38
CA LEU A 89 -3.70 -3.72 6.46
C LEU A 89 -4.26 -2.62 7.36
N GLU A 90 -5.02 -1.68 6.79
CA GLU A 90 -5.65 -0.60 7.56
C GLU A 90 -6.73 -1.15 8.49
N LEU A 91 -7.59 -2.03 7.98
CA LEU A 91 -8.58 -2.74 8.79
C LEU A 91 -7.93 -3.54 9.92
N LEU A 92 -6.82 -4.22 9.64
CA LEU A 92 -6.07 -4.98 10.65
C LEU A 92 -5.50 -4.05 11.74
N LEU A 93 -4.85 -2.95 11.35
CA LEU A 93 -4.26 -1.98 12.29
C LEU A 93 -5.32 -1.27 13.15
N ASN A 94 -6.53 -1.09 12.62
CA ASN A 94 -7.66 -0.49 13.32
C ASN A 94 -8.46 -1.49 14.16
N ASN A 95 -8.07 -2.78 14.22
CA ASN A 95 -8.88 -3.86 14.82
C ASN A 95 -10.29 -3.99 14.23
N GLN A 96 -10.46 -3.63 12.95
CA GLN A 96 -11.70 -3.70 12.16
C GLN A 96 -11.68 -4.87 11.16
N TRP A 97 -10.71 -5.76 11.28
CA TRP A 97 -10.61 -6.94 10.43
C TRP A 97 -11.65 -7.98 10.85
N ASP A 98 -12.71 -8.12 10.05
CA ASP A 98 -13.69 -9.18 10.24
C ASP A 98 -13.11 -10.51 9.74
N GLN A 99 -13.01 -11.50 10.62
CA GLN A 99 -12.50 -12.84 10.29
C GLN A 99 -13.56 -13.74 9.64
N GLN A 100 -14.78 -13.25 9.42
CA GLN A 100 -15.82 -14.01 8.72
C GLN A 100 -15.42 -14.26 7.26
N GLY A 101 -15.02 -15.50 6.95
CA GLY A 101 -14.73 -15.96 5.59
C GLY A 101 -13.26 -16.06 5.19
N ILE A 102 -12.31 -16.06 6.14
CA ILE A 102 -10.89 -16.30 5.82
C ILE A 102 -10.74 -17.64 5.08
N GLY A 103 -10.30 -17.59 3.82
CA GLY A 103 -10.11 -18.77 2.96
C GLY A 103 -11.30 -19.16 2.08
N SER A 104 -12.41 -18.41 2.12
CA SER A 104 -13.46 -18.55 1.10
C SER A 104 -12.96 -17.94 -0.19
N LYS A 105 -12.93 -18.74 -1.27
CA LYS A 105 -12.39 -18.38 -2.57
C LYS A 105 -12.87 -16.99 -3.00
N CYS A 106 -11.91 -16.10 -3.26
CA CYS A 106 -12.13 -14.85 -3.97
C CYS A 106 -12.85 -15.09 -5.30
#